data_AF-A0A1Y6HKU0-F1
#
_entry.id   AF-A0A1Y6HKU0-F1
#
_cell.length_a   1.000
_cell.length_b   1.000
_cell.length_c   1.000
_cell.angle_alpha   90.00
_cell.angle_beta   90.00
_cell.angle_gamma   90.00
#
_symmetry.space_group_name_H-M   'P 1'
#
loop_
_entity.id
_entity.type
_entity.pdbx_description
1 polymer ?
#
loop_
_entity_poly.entity_id
_entity_poly.type
_entity_poly.pdbx_seq_one_letter_code
_entity_poly.pdbx_strand_id
1 'polypeptide(L)' 'MRYGTDDRLLRMRVSPQARKPNPALPTHWDVREVSYLHQGKRKSVLTLLPATTYSAKSVATLYQER' A
#
# COMPACT_ATOMS: atom_id res chain seq x y z
N MET A 1 -13.35 10.01 3.75
CA MET A 1 -12.45 9.58 2.66
C MET A 1 -12.77 8.16 2.29
N ARG A 2 -13.05 7.91 1.01
CA ARG A 2 -13.45 6.59 0.52
C ARG A 2 -12.36 6.08 -0.41
N TYR A 3 -11.74 4.99 0.01
CA TYR A 3 -10.96 4.09 -0.83
C TYR A 3 -11.78 3.76 -2.10
N GLY A 4 -11.22 4.03 -3.28
CA GLY A 4 -11.85 3.78 -4.58
C GLY A 4 -11.67 2.35 -5.06
N THR A 5 -12.15 2.01 -6.26
CA THR A 5 -12.08 0.64 -6.80
C THR A 5 -10.66 0.06 -6.86
N ASP A 6 -9.66 0.91 -7.10
CA ASP A 6 -8.24 0.54 -7.19
C ASP A 6 -7.40 1.04 -6.02
N ASP A 7 -8.03 1.36 -4.90
CA ASP A 7 -7.38 1.92 -3.72
C ASP A 7 -8.02 1.33 -2.49
N ARG A 8 -7.25 0.64 -1.64
CA ARG A 8 -7.81 -0.02 -0.45
C ARG A 8 -6.84 -0.05 0.71
N LEU A 9 -7.40 -0.02 1.92
CA LEU A 9 -6.65 -0.29 3.14
C LEU A 9 -6.63 -1.80 3.41
N LEU A 10 -5.43 -2.35 3.52
CA LEU A 10 -5.18 -3.73 3.88
C LEU A 10 -4.64 -3.79 5.31
N ARG A 11 -5.15 -4.74 6.09
CA ARG A 11 -4.54 -5.12 7.36
C ARG A 11 -3.70 -6.37 7.14
N MET A 12 -2.40 -6.24 7.22
CA MET A 12 -1.45 -7.32 6.99
C MET A 12 -0.87 -7.81 8.31
N ARG A 13 -0.61 -9.12 8.41
CA ARG A 13 0.12 -9.67 9.55
C ARG A 13 1.60 -9.31 9.42
N VAL A 14 2.21 -8.83 10.51
CA VAL A 14 3.66 -8.66 10.57
C VAL A 14 4.29 -10.05 10.70
N SER A 15 5.26 -10.36 9.84
CA SER A 15 5.85 -11.70 9.82
C SER A 15 6.52 -12.03 11.17
N PRO A 16 6.42 -13.29 11.65
CA PRO A 16 7.12 -13.69 12.87
C PRO A 16 8.63 -13.44 12.79
N GLN A 17 9.21 -13.59 11.59
CA GLN A 17 10.62 -13.32 11.33
C GLN A 17 10.98 -11.84 11.55
N ALA A 18 10.12 -10.90 11.15
CA ALA A 18 10.33 -9.46 11.40
C ALA A 18 10.15 -9.09 12.88
N ARG A 19 9.23 -9.76 13.59
CA ARG A 19 9.01 -9.56 15.03
C ARG A 19 10.09 -10.20 15.91
N LYS A 20 10.83 -11.20 15.42
CA LYS A 20 11.88 -11.89 16.19
C LYS A 20 12.99 -10.93 16.67
N PRO A 21 13.61 -10.09 15.82
CA PRO A 21 14.59 -9.10 16.27
C PRO A 21 13.97 -7.87 16.94
N ASN A 22 12.67 -7.60 16.73
CA ASN A 22 11.97 -6.49 17.37
C ASN A 22 10.58 -6.94 17.89
N PRO A 23 10.50 -7.49 19.11
CA PRO A 23 9.27 -8.03 19.67
C PRO A 23 8.17 -6.99 19.90
N ALA A 24 8.55 -5.71 20.02
CA ALA A 24 7.64 -4.59 20.22
C ALA A 24 6.82 -4.25 18.95
N LEU A 25 7.20 -4.78 17.79
CA LEU A 25 6.40 -4.63 16.59
C LEU A 25 5.00 -5.20 16.78
N PRO A 26 3.96 -4.53 16.25
CA PRO A 26 2.59 -4.98 16.36
C PRO A 26 2.39 -6.31 15.62
N THR A 27 1.32 -7.01 15.93
CA THR A 27 0.96 -8.27 15.25
C THR A 27 0.45 -8.02 13.83
N HIS A 28 -0.13 -6.85 13.60
CA HIS A 28 -0.69 -6.42 12.33
C HIS A 28 -0.26 -5.00 12.02
N TRP A 29 -0.21 -4.67 10.74
CA TRP A 29 0.03 -3.32 10.25
C TRP A 29 -0.97 -3.00 9.15
N ASP A 30 -1.44 -1.76 9.14
CA ASP A 30 -2.37 -1.27 8.13
C ASP A 30 -1.56 -0.58 7.03
N VAL A 31 -1.80 -0.97 5.78
CA VAL A 31 -1.09 -0.47 4.60
C VAL A 31 -2.08 -0.20 3.48
N ARG A 32 -1.83 0.84 2.70
CA ARG A 32 -2.66 1.15 1.54
C ARG A 32 -2.13 0.44 0.31
N GLU A 33 -2.98 -0.29 -0.38
CA GLU A 33 -2.69 -0.83 -1.70
C GLU A 33 -3.35 0.04 -2.78
N VAL A 34 -2.57 0.44 -3.77
CA VAL A 34 -3.05 1.12 -4.97
C VAL A 34 -2.75 0.25 -6.19
N SER A 35 -3.80 -0.11 -6.93
CA SER A 35 -3.68 -0.80 -8.21
C SER A 35 -3.75 0.19 -9.38
N TYR A 36 -3.06 -0.12 -10.48
CA TYR A 36 -3.14 0.67 -11.72
C TYR A 36 -2.72 -0.18 -12.93
N LEU A 37 -3.14 0.23 -14.12
CA LEU A 37 -2.63 -0.33 -15.37
C LEU A 37 -1.34 0.38 -15.78
N HIS A 38 -0.34 -0.40 -16.16
CA HIS A 38 0.91 0.10 -16.73
C HIS A 38 1.36 -0.85 -17.84
N GLN A 39 1.51 -0.31 -19.06
CA GLN A 39 1.86 -1.07 -20.26
C GLN A 39 0.97 -2.31 -20.47
N GLY A 40 -0.35 -2.14 -20.32
CA GLY A 40 -1.33 -3.23 -20.49
C GLY A 40 -1.37 -4.27 -19.36
N LYS A 41 -0.53 -4.14 -18.32
CA LYS A 41 -0.51 -5.03 -17.16
C LYS A 41 -1.03 -4.32 -15.92
N ARG A 42 -1.84 -5.02 -15.13
CA ARG A 42 -2.28 -4.54 -13.81
C ARG A 42 -1.12 -4.69 -12.82
N LYS A 43 -0.70 -3.60 -12.22
CA LYS A 43 0.29 -3.54 -11.13
C LYS A 43 -0.43 -3.10 -9.85
N SER A 44 0.13 -3.51 -8.71
CA SER A 44 -0.25 -3.01 -7.39
C SER A 44 0.99 -2.52 -6.66
N VAL A 45 0.81 -1.48 -5.85
CA VAL A 45 1.85 -0.97 -4.96
C VAL A 45 1.31 -0.82 -3.55
N LEU A 46 2.13 -1.19 -2.57
CA LEU A 46 1.87 -0.92 -1.16
C LEU A 46 2.54 0.39 -0.76
N THR A 47 1.80 1.29 -0.12
CA THR A 47 2.28 2.60 0.30
C THR A 47 1.73 3.00 1.66
N LEU A 48 2.50 3.82 2.38
CA LEU A 48 2.04 4.51 3.59
C LEU A 48 1.57 5.94 3.30
N LEU A 49 1.58 6.37 2.03
CA LEU A 49 1.12 7.70 1.64
C LEU A 49 -0.39 7.86 1.93
N PRO A 50 -0.78 8.88 2.71
CA PRO A 50 -2.15 9.02 3.18
C PRO A 50 -3.10 9.35 2.02
N ALA A 51 -4.26 8.70 2.00
CA ALA A 51 -5.30 8.94 0.99
C ALA A 51 -5.87 10.37 1.05
N THR A 52 -5.64 11.08 2.17
CA THR A 52 -6.01 12.48 2.36
C THR A 52 -5.28 13.43 1.43
N THR A 53 -4.02 13.12 1.17
CA THR A 53 -3.08 14.02 0.50
C THR A 53 -2.69 13.48 -0.87
N TYR A 54 -2.64 12.16 -1.00
CA TYR A 54 -2.24 11.48 -2.23
C TYR A 54 -3.38 10.63 -2.75
N SER A 55 -3.95 11.04 -3.88
CA SER A 55 -4.91 10.21 -4.62
C SER A 55 -4.26 8.92 -5.15
N ALA A 56 -5.07 7.90 -5.44
CA ALA A 56 -4.58 6.69 -6.10
C ALA A 56 -3.89 7.00 -7.44
N LYS A 57 -4.41 7.98 -8.19
CA LYS A 57 -3.81 8.45 -9.44
C LYS A 57 -2.42 9.04 -9.23
N SER A 58 -2.23 9.92 -8.24
CA SER A 58 -0.91 10.50 -7.96
C SER A 58 0.10 9.47 -7.47
N VAL A 59 -0.33 8.48 -6.68
CA VAL A 59 0.52 7.36 -6.29
C VAL A 59 0.90 6.52 -7.50
N ALA A 60 -0.06 6.21 -8.39
CA ALA A 60 0.22 5.47 -9.61
C ALA A 60 1.23 6.18 -10.50
N THR A 61 1.08 7.49 -10.73
CA THR A 61 2.04 8.30 -11.51
C THR A 61 3.46 8.21 -10.91
N LEU A 62 3.60 8.43 -9.60
CA LEU A 62 4.90 8.36 -8.91
C LEU A 62 5.62 7.02 -9.12
N TYR A 63 4.86 5.90 -9.14
CA TYR A 63 5.44 4.57 -9.31
C TYR A 63 5.59 4.11 -10.76
N GLN A 64 5.00 4.82 -11.73
CA GLN A 64 5.25 4.57 -13.15
C GLN A 64 6.55 5.21 -13.64
N GLU A 65 7.09 6.18 -12.90
CA GLU A 65 8.37 6.86 -13.17
C GLU A 65 9.60 6.07 -12.68
N ARG A 66 9.40 4.93 -12.02
CA ARG A 66 10.45 4.03 -11.53
C ARG A 66 10.67 2.85 -12.47
#